data_AF-A0A3L7YK16-F1
#
_entry.id   AF-A0A3L7YK16-F1
#
_cell.length_a   1.000
_cell.length_b   1.000
_cell.length_c   1.000
_cell.angle_alpha   90.00
_cell.angle_beta   90.00
_cell.angle_gamma   90.00
#
_symmetry.space_group_name_H-M   'P 1'
#
loop_
_entity.id
_entity.type
_entity.pdbx_description
1 polymer ?
#
loop_
_entity_poly.entity_id
_entity_poly.type
_entity_poly.pdbx_seq_one_letter_code
_entity_poly.pdbx_strand_id
1 'polypeptide(L)' 'GEERLSNCRLWQGAYAEIVTTATLWPAFGAADLDAAIATYTQRIRRFGR' A
#
# COMPACT_ATOMS: atom_id res chain seq x y z
N GLY A 1 -3.25 -1.91 12.04
CA GLY A 1 -2.00 -2.60 11.65
C GLY A 1 -2.20 -4.09 11.52
N GLU A 2 -2.87 -4.51 10.45
CA GLU A 2 -2.94 -5.92 10.05
C GLU A 2 -2.52 -6.00 8.59
N GLU A 3 -1.67 -6.96 8.23
CA GLU A 3 -1.17 -7.12 6.85
C GLU A 3 -1.94 -8.21 6.13
N ARG A 4 -3.10 -7.84 5.59
CA ARG A 4 -3.95 -8.74 4.81
C ARG A 4 -4.77 -7.96 3.79
N LEU A 5 -5.01 -8.59 2.64
CA LEU A 5 -5.91 -8.04 1.62
C LEU A 5 -7.39 -8.24 1.96
N SER A 6 -7.72 -9.17 2.85
CA SER A 6 -9.11 -9.45 3.29
C SER A 6 -10.08 -9.63 2.11
N ASN A 7 -9.65 -10.37 1.09
CA ASN A 7 -10.43 -10.60 -0.13
C ASN A 7 -10.74 -9.33 -0.96
N CYS A 8 -10.05 -8.21 -0.71
CA CYS A 8 -10.19 -6.97 -1.47
C CYS A 8 -9.34 -7.02 -2.74
N ARG A 9 -9.96 -6.70 -3.89
CA ARG A 9 -9.28 -6.53 -5.19
C ARG A 9 -8.38 -7.72 -5.58
N LEU A 10 -8.81 -8.97 -5.36
CA LEU A 10 -7.97 -10.14 -5.63
C LEU A 10 -7.37 -10.17 -7.04
N TRP A 11 -8.19 -9.96 -8.07
CA TRP A 11 -7.72 -9.97 -9.46
C TRP A 11 -6.95 -8.70 -9.81
N GLN A 12 -7.49 -7.53 -9.43
CA GLN A 12 -6.89 -6.25 -9.78
C GLN A 12 -5.57 -5.98 -9.04
N GLY A 13 -5.38 -6.60 -7.87
CA GLY A 13 -4.21 -6.46 -7.02
C GLY A 13 -3.12 -7.51 -7.26
N ALA A 14 -3.28 -8.41 -8.24
CA ALA A 14 -2.38 -9.54 -8.45
C ALA A 14 -0.90 -9.16 -8.63
N TYR A 15 -0.63 -7.95 -9.14
CA TYR A 15 0.71 -7.39 -9.34
C TYR A 15 0.90 -6.03 -8.65
N ALA A 16 -0.03 -5.64 -7.78
CA ALA A 16 0.06 -4.37 -7.07
C ALA A 16 1.12 -4.45 -5.96
N GLU A 17 1.86 -3.36 -5.76
CA GLU A 17 2.63 -3.21 -4.53
C GLU A 17 1.72 -2.71 -3.40
N ILE A 18 1.92 -3.27 -2.22
CA ILE A 18 1.11 -2.94 -1.04
C ILE A 18 1.96 -2.08 -0.10
N VAL A 19 1.37 -0.98 0.36
CA VAL A 19 1.89 -0.15 1.45
C VAL A 19 0.93 -0.28 2.62
N THR A 20 1.44 -0.73 3.76
CA THR A 20 0.69 -0.88 5.01
C THR A 20 1.07 0.24 5.98
N THR A 21 0.13 0.62 6.86
CA THR A 21 0.38 1.61 7.91
C THR A 21 -0.17 1.12 9.25
N ALA A 22 0.51 1.51 10.33
CA ALA A 22 0.04 1.30 11.69
C ALA A 22 -1.08 2.30 12.07
N THR A 23 -1.18 3.45 11.36
CA THR A 23 -2.20 4.47 11.56
C THR A 23 -3.59 3.86 11.44
N LEU A 24 -4.43 4.07 12.45
CA LEU A 24 -5.82 3.62 12.44
C LEU A 24 -6.65 4.49 11.51
N TRP A 25 -7.68 3.91 10.89
CA TRP A 25 -8.50 4.61 9.88
C TRP A 25 -9.05 5.99 10.34
N PRO A 26 -9.56 6.16 11.58
CA PRO A 26 -10.06 7.47 12.03
C PRO A 26 -8.97 8.55 12.15
N ALA A 27 -7.71 8.15 12.26
CA ALA A 27 -6.56 9.04 12.38
C ALA A 27 -5.81 9.22 11.05
N PHE A 28 -6.20 8.50 9.99
CA PHE A 28 -5.54 8.54 8.69
C PHE A 28 -5.94 9.81 7.92
N GLY A 29 -4.94 10.58 7.45
CA GLY A 29 -5.15 11.85 6.75
C GLY A 29 -4.35 11.99 5.45
N ALA A 30 -4.40 13.19 4.86
CA ALA A 30 -3.71 13.49 3.60
C ALA A 30 -2.19 13.28 3.68
N ALA A 31 -1.57 13.67 4.80
CA ALA A 31 -0.13 13.49 5.01
C ALA A 31 0.27 12.00 5.05
N ASP A 32 -0.57 11.12 5.62
CA ASP A 32 -0.33 9.68 5.61
C ASP A 32 -0.42 9.11 4.18
N LEU A 33 -1.34 9.62 3.37
CA LEU A 33 -1.45 9.25 1.96
C LEU A 33 -0.22 9.70 1.16
N ASP A 34 0.24 10.94 1.34
CA ASP A 34 1.43 11.46 0.68
C ASP A 34 2.67 10.64 1.05
N ALA A 35 2.82 10.27 2.32
CA ALA A 35 3.89 9.38 2.79
C ALA A 35 3.80 7.98 2.17
N ALA A 36 2.59 7.43 2.03
CA ALA A 36 2.38 6.13 1.39
C ALA A 36 2.74 6.16 -0.11
N ILE A 37 2.39 7.25 -0.81
CA ILE A 37 2.76 7.46 -2.22
C ILE A 37 4.28 7.59 -2.35
N ALA A 38 4.92 8.42 -1.52
CA ALA A 38 6.37 8.56 -1.53
C ALA A 38 7.07 7.20 -1.34
N THR A 39 6.62 6.41 -0.36
CA THR A 39 7.10 5.05 -0.10
C THR A 39 6.94 4.13 -1.32
N TYR A 40 5.79 4.18 -1.99
CA TYR A 40 5.52 3.41 -3.19
C TYR A 40 6.44 3.82 -4.36
N THR A 41 6.70 5.12 -4.54
CA THR A 41 7.55 5.63 -5.64
C THR A 41 9.03 5.34 -5.48
N GLN A 42 9.52 5.16 -4.24
CA GLN A 42 10.93 4.88 -3.97
C GLN A 42 11.34 3.44 -4.27
N ARG A 43 10.39 2.52 -4.47
CA ARG A 43 10.68 1.11 -4.70
C ARG A 43 11.14 0.87 -6.14
N ILE A 44 12.29 0.20 -6.28
CA ILE A 44 12.82 -0.22 -7.58
C ILE A 44 12.00 -1.42 -8.07
N ARG A 45 11.18 -1.19 -9.09
CA ARG A 45 10.37 -2.25 -9.71
C ARG A 45 11.23 -3.17 -10.54
N ARG A 46 11.11 -4.47 -10.27
CA ARG A 46 11.90 -5.50 -10.95
C ARG A 46 11.26 -6.06 -12.23
N PHE A 47 10.05 -5.63 -12.60
CA PHE A 47 9.35 -6.00 -13.85
C PHE A 47 9.54 -7.48 -14.28
N GLY A 48 9.51 -8.43 -13.33
CA GLY A 48 9.62 -9.86 -13.61
C GLY A 48 11.04 -10.42 -13.81
N ARG A 49 12.09 -9.76 -13.30
CA ARG A 49 13.40 -10.38 -12.99
C ARG A 49 13.52 -10.76 -11.52
#